data_AF-A0A6B3G5K0-F1
#
_entry.id   AF-A0A6B3G5K0-F1
#
_cell.length_a   1.000
_cell.length_b   1.000
_cell.length_c   1.000
_cell.angle_alpha   90.00
_cell.angle_beta   90.00
_cell.angle_gamma   90.00
#
_symmetry.space_group_name_H-M   'P 1'
#
loop_
_entity.id
_entity.type
_entity.pdbx_description
1 polymer ?
#
loop_
_entity_poly.entity_id
_entity_poly.type
_entity_poly.pdbx_seq_one_letter_code
_entity_poly.pdbx_strand_id
1 'polypeptide(L)'
;LISAGTGETMAAAFGLGVAVGDAVVSLGASGSVMAVHHEVLADPSGMITSFADATGMHLPVVHLSNAVRALRGTAEMLGVDGLEELSALALKSTPGASGLVLLPYL
;
A
#
# COMPACT_ATOMS: atom_id res chain seq x y z
N LEU A 1 10.91 -16.07 -29.45
CA LEU A 1 10.79 -16.78 -28.14
C LEU A 1 9.76 -16.05 -27.30
N ILE A 2 8.96 -16.75 -26.50
CA ILE A 2 7.95 -16.18 -25.60
C ILE A 2 8.28 -16.66 -24.17
N SER A 3 8.26 -15.73 -23.20
CA SER A 3 8.51 -16.03 -21.78
C SER A 3 7.29 -16.64 -21.09
N ALA A 4 7.45 -17.19 -19.89
CA ALA A 4 6.36 -17.75 -19.08
C ALA A 4 5.30 -16.70 -18.68
N GLY A 5 5.68 -15.43 -18.58
CA GLY A 5 4.82 -14.37 -18.06
C GLY A 5 4.62 -14.48 -16.54
N THR A 6 3.84 -13.57 -15.97
CA THR A 6 3.45 -13.58 -14.55
C THR A 6 2.24 -12.67 -14.32
N GLY A 7 1.65 -12.69 -13.12
CA GLY A 7 0.55 -11.80 -12.75
C GLY A 7 0.99 -10.34 -12.65
N GLU A 8 0.03 -9.41 -12.76
CA GLU A 8 0.31 -7.96 -12.75
C GLU A 8 1.14 -7.51 -11.55
N THR A 9 0.80 -7.96 -10.35
CA THR A 9 1.49 -7.59 -9.10
C THR A 9 2.94 -8.07 -9.09
N MET A 10 3.19 -9.31 -9.52
CA MET A 10 4.52 -9.90 -9.61
C MET A 10 5.33 -9.24 -10.71
N ALA A 11 4.70 -8.91 -11.84
CA ALA A 11 5.33 -8.18 -12.93
C ALA A 11 5.74 -6.78 -12.49
N ALA A 12 4.91 -6.09 -11.71
CA ALA A 12 5.22 -4.77 -11.16
C ALA A 12 6.39 -4.85 -10.17
N ALA A 13 6.36 -5.79 -9.21
CA ALA A 13 7.45 -6.00 -8.28
C ALA A 13 8.78 -6.34 -8.99
N PHE A 14 8.72 -7.22 -10.00
CA PHE A 14 9.88 -7.58 -10.81
C PHE A 14 10.41 -6.39 -11.63
N GLY A 15 9.52 -5.64 -12.28
CA GLY A 15 9.89 -4.47 -13.09
C GLY A 15 10.48 -3.32 -12.27
N LEU A 16 10.07 -3.18 -11.00
CA LEU A 16 10.65 -2.24 -10.04
C LEU A 16 11.98 -2.72 -9.44
N GLY A 17 12.35 -3.98 -9.65
CA GLY A 17 13.57 -4.56 -9.09
C GLY A 17 13.52 -4.75 -7.56
N VAL A 18 12.32 -4.99 -7.01
CA VAL A 18 12.11 -5.17 -5.56
C VAL A 18 12.93 -6.36 -5.06
N ALA A 19 13.73 -6.14 -4.03
CA ALA A 19 14.54 -7.17 -3.37
C ALA A 19 14.05 -7.44 -1.94
N VAL A 20 14.62 -8.46 -1.30
CA VAL A 20 14.39 -8.74 0.12
C VAL A 20 14.84 -7.54 0.95
N GLY A 21 13.96 -7.04 1.80
CA GLY A 21 14.16 -5.82 2.59
C GLY A 21 13.46 -4.59 2.02
N ASP A 22 13.04 -4.63 0.74
CA ASP A 22 12.25 -3.59 0.13
C ASP A 22 10.75 -3.82 0.37
N ALA A 23 10.00 -2.73 0.41
CA ALA A 23 8.55 -2.73 0.40
C ALA A 23 8.04 -1.72 -0.62
N VAL A 24 6.99 -2.09 -1.35
CA VAL A 24 6.29 -1.20 -2.28
C VAL A 24 4.90 -0.94 -1.72
N VAL A 25 4.57 0.35 -1.60
CA VAL A 25 3.23 0.82 -1.24
C VAL A 25 2.60 1.44 -2.49
N SER A 26 1.58 0.79 -3.02
CA SER A 26 0.78 1.32 -4.11
C SER A 26 -0.43 2.05 -3.56
N LEU A 27 -0.59 3.32 -3.94
CA LEU A 27 -1.68 4.19 -3.49
C LEU A 27 -2.60 4.53 -4.67
N GLY A 28 -3.72 3.83 -4.76
CA GLY A 28 -4.81 4.11 -5.70
C GLY A 28 -6.15 4.25 -5.00
N ALA A 29 -7.24 4.05 -5.74
CA ALA A 29 -8.58 3.95 -5.18
C ALA A 29 -8.66 2.83 -4.12
N SER A 30 -8.02 1.68 -4.41
CA SER A 30 -7.54 0.71 -3.43
C SER A 30 -6.02 0.83 -3.30
N GLY A 31 -5.47 0.37 -2.18
CA GLY A 31 -4.03 0.31 -1.96
C GLY A 31 -3.53 -1.13 -1.87
N SER A 32 -2.22 -1.30 -2.04
CA SER A 32 -1.53 -2.53 -1.67
C SER A 32 -0.17 -2.25 -1.06
N VAL A 33 0.26 -3.12 -0.16
CA VAL A 33 1.64 -3.22 0.30
C VAL A 33 2.16 -4.59 -0.09
N MET A 34 3.31 -4.64 -0.74
CA MET A 34 3.97 -5.89 -1.12
C MET A 34 5.45 -5.83 -0.81
N ALA A 35 6.03 -7.00 -0.52
CA ALA A 35 7.46 -7.18 -0.28
C ALA A 35 7.87 -8.56 -0.79
N VAL A 36 9.13 -8.71 -1.22
CA VAL A 36 9.69 -10.03 -1.57
C VAL A 36 10.15 -10.73 -0.30
N HIS A 37 9.77 -12.00 -0.16
CA HIS A 37 10.09 -12.82 1.00
C HIS A 37 10.71 -14.16 0.58
N HIS A 38 11.62 -14.68 1.40
CA HIS A 38 12.36 -15.92 1.12
C HIS A 38 11.61 -17.20 1.49
N GLU A 39 10.59 -17.07 2.32
CA GLU A 39 9.73 -18.18 2.76
C GLU A 39 8.26 -17.87 2.53
N VAL A 40 7.44 -18.92 2.45
CA VAL A 40 5.97 -18.78 2.38
C VAL A 40 5.49 -18.10 3.66
N LEU A 41 4.65 -17.08 3.51
CA LEU A 41 4.01 -16.44 4.66
C LEU A 41 2.58 -16.96 4.82
N ALA A 42 2.37 -17.83 5.81
CA ALA A 42 1.04 -18.30 6.17
C ALA A 42 0.38 -17.32 7.15
N ASP A 43 -0.75 -16.74 6.75
CA ASP A 43 -1.53 -15.85 7.60
C ASP A 43 -2.92 -16.45 7.92
N PRO A 44 -3.14 -16.95 9.15
CA PRO A 44 -4.42 -17.52 9.55
C PRO A 44 -5.53 -16.46 9.68
N SER A 45 -5.20 -15.17 9.76
CA SER A 45 -6.19 -14.10 9.82
C SER A 45 -6.79 -13.75 8.45
N GLY A 46 -6.15 -14.17 7.36
CA GLY A 46 -6.58 -13.91 5.99
C GLY A 46 -6.33 -12.48 5.51
N MET A 47 -5.52 -11.69 6.22
CA MET A 47 -5.14 -10.33 5.85
C MET A 47 -4.08 -10.30 4.74
N ILE A 48 -3.20 -11.31 4.71
CA ILE A 48 -2.11 -11.42 3.75
C ILE A 48 -2.44 -12.45 2.68
N THR A 49 -2.42 -11.99 1.43
CA THR A 49 -2.41 -12.88 0.27
C THR A 49 -0.96 -13.25 -0.05
N SER A 50 -0.58 -14.50 0.18
CA SER A 50 0.78 -14.98 -0.10
C SER A 50 0.88 -15.56 -1.51
N PHE A 51 1.50 -14.82 -2.42
CA PHE A 51 1.78 -15.28 -3.77
C PHE A 51 3.20 -15.85 -3.92
N ALA A 52 3.46 -16.52 -5.04
CA ALA A 52 4.81 -16.67 -5.57
C ALA A 52 5.19 -15.39 -6.35
N ASP A 53 6.46 -15.01 -6.31
CA ASP A 53 6.96 -13.88 -7.10
C ASP A 53 7.36 -14.32 -8.53
N ALA A 54 7.96 -13.42 -9.31
CA ALA A 54 8.43 -13.72 -10.66
C ALA A 54 9.88 -14.28 -10.73
N THR A 55 10.55 -14.49 -9.59
CA THR A 55 11.97 -14.88 -9.50
C THR A 55 12.20 -16.22 -8.81
N GLY A 56 11.14 -16.85 -8.27
CA GLY A 56 11.19 -18.12 -7.55
C GLY A 56 11.08 -17.99 -6.03
N MET A 57 10.74 -16.80 -5.55
CA MET A 57 10.53 -16.41 -4.15
C MET A 57 9.04 -16.23 -3.85
N HIS A 58 8.73 -15.60 -2.72
CA HIS A 58 7.36 -15.32 -2.28
C HIS A 58 7.07 -13.81 -2.30
N LEU A 59 5.81 -13.47 -2.55
CA LEU A 59 5.32 -12.10 -2.59
C LEU A 59 4.06 -11.97 -1.71
N PRO A 60 4.21 -11.83 -0.38
CA PRO A 60 3.11 -11.43 0.49
C PRO A 60 2.58 -10.05 0.10
N VAL A 61 1.25 -9.95 0.00
CA VAL A 61 0.54 -8.72 -0.35
C VAL A 61 -0.57 -8.46 0.65
N VAL A 62 -0.63 -7.24 1.17
CA VAL A 62 -1.76 -6.72 1.95
C VAL A 62 -2.54 -5.75 1.10
N HIS A 63 -3.85 -5.92 1.01
CA HIS A 63 -4.73 -5.00 0.29
C HIS A 63 -5.39 -4.02 1.26
N LEU A 64 -5.41 -2.74 0.89
CA LEU A 64 -6.01 -1.65 1.66
C LEU A 64 -7.26 -1.16 0.94
N SER A 65 -8.41 -1.17 1.63
CA SER A 65 -9.68 -0.69 1.07
C SER A 65 -9.78 0.84 1.00
N ASN A 66 -9.02 1.53 1.84
CA ASN A 66 -9.24 2.94 2.20
C ASN A 66 -8.04 3.84 1.90
N ALA A 67 -7.13 3.47 0.98
CA ALA A 67 -5.88 4.19 0.71
C ALA A 67 -6.06 5.69 0.38
N VAL A 68 -6.26 6.05 -0.90
CA VAL A 68 -6.50 7.48 -1.26
C VAL A 68 -7.85 7.96 -0.74
N ARG A 69 -8.80 7.05 -0.52
CA ARG A 69 -10.13 7.34 0.05
C ARG A 69 -10.04 7.99 1.43
N ALA A 70 -9.14 7.54 2.31
CA ALA A 70 -8.96 8.15 3.64
C ALA A 70 -8.53 9.62 3.54
N LEU A 71 -7.62 9.94 2.62
CA LEU A 71 -7.14 11.32 2.42
C LEU A 71 -8.27 12.22 1.89
N ARG A 72 -9.02 11.74 0.90
CA ARG A 72 -10.17 12.48 0.35
C ARG A 72 -11.28 12.68 1.37
N GLY A 73 -11.65 11.63 2.11
CA GLY A 73 -12.64 11.72 3.17
C GLY A 73 -12.21 12.72 4.27
N THR A 74 -10.92 12.77 4.59
CA THR A 74 -10.39 13.76 5.55
C THR A 74 -10.48 15.19 4.99
N ALA A 75 -10.17 15.39 3.71
CA ALA A 75 -10.33 16.70 3.06
C ALA A 75 -11.79 17.17 3.09
N GLU A 76 -12.73 16.28 2.75
CA GLU A 76 -14.17 16.54 2.81
C GLU A 76 -14.63 16.86 4.25
N MET A 77 -14.17 16.10 5.25
CA MET A 77 -14.47 16.34 6.67
C MET A 77 -14.00 17.71 7.16
N LEU A 78 -12.88 18.20 6.66
CA LEU A 78 -12.32 19.50 7.02
C LEU A 78 -12.86 20.65 6.15
N GLY A 79 -13.67 20.35 5.13
CA GLY A 79 -14.23 21.34 4.21
C GLY A 79 -13.18 22.02 3.33
N VAL A 80 -12.09 21.31 2.99
CA VAL A 80 -11.03 21.83 2.11
C VAL A 80 -11.19 21.33 0.68
N ASP A 81 -10.76 22.13 -0.29
CA ASP A 81 -11.09 21.93 -1.71
C ASP A 81 -10.31 20.78 -2.38
N GLY A 82 -9.26 20.27 -1.72
CA GLY A 82 -8.48 19.16 -2.25
C GLY A 82 -7.31 18.71 -1.38
N LEU A 83 -6.53 17.76 -1.92
CA LEU A 83 -5.39 17.15 -1.21
C LEU A 83 -4.23 18.13 -0.99
N GLU A 84 -4.09 19.17 -1.82
CA GLU A 84 -3.05 20.19 -1.65
C GLU A 84 -3.32 21.03 -0.41
N GLU A 85 -4.55 21.47 -0.20
CA GLU A 85 -4.94 22.24 0.98
C GLU A 85 -4.88 21.38 2.26
N LEU A 86 -5.32 20.11 2.18
CA LEU A 86 -5.12 19.15 3.26
C LEU A 86 -3.63 19.00 3.63
N SER A 87 -2.75 18.92 2.63
CA SER A 87 -1.30 18.83 2.84
C SER A 87 -0.75 20.10 3.50
N ALA A 88 -1.22 21.28 3.07
CA ALA A 88 -0.85 22.55 3.67
C ALA A 88 -1.29 22.66 5.14
N LEU A 89 -2.46 22.12 5.50
CA LEU A 89 -2.92 22.04 6.89
C LEU A 89 -2.07 21.06 7.71
N ALA A 90 -1.76 19.89 7.16
CA ALA A 90 -0.92 18.89 7.83
C ALA A 90 0.48 19.44 8.16
N LEU A 91 1.08 20.23 7.26
CA LEU A 91 2.39 20.86 7.46
C LEU A 91 2.39 21.96 8.54
N LYS A 92 1.23 22.52 8.92
CA LYS A 92 1.11 23.44 10.06
C LYS A 92 1.03 22.72 11.40
N SER A 93 0.80 21.41 11.38
CA SER A 93 0.75 20.55 12.57
C SER A 93 2.14 20.04 12.95
N THR A 94 2.20 19.21 13.98
CA THR A 94 3.40 18.49 14.39
C THR A 94 3.25 17.00 14.10
N PRO A 95 4.37 16.25 13.89
CA PRO A 95 4.31 14.79 13.85
C PRO A 95 3.55 14.24 15.06
N GLY A 96 2.56 13.38 14.80
CA GLY A 96 1.66 12.84 15.83
C GLY A 96 0.42 13.71 16.12
N ALA A 97 0.22 14.83 15.41
CA ALA A 97 -0.98 15.66 15.47
C ALA A 97 -1.45 16.01 16.90
N SER A 98 -0.50 16.33 17.78
CA SER A 98 -0.77 16.62 19.21
C SER A 98 -1.57 15.53 19.95
N GLY A 99 -1.45 14.26 19.51
CA GLY A 99 -2.12 13.11 20.11
C GLY A 99 -3.47 12.74 19.46
N LEU A 100 -3.91 13.47 18.44
CA LEU A 100 -5.12 13.10 17.69
C LEU A 100 -4.87 11.86 16.82
N VAL A 101 -5.77 10.89 16.87
CA VAL A 101 -5.70 9.65 16.07
C VAL A 101 -6.98 9.48 15.25
N LEU A 102 -6.82 9.27 13.95
CA LEU A 102 -7.91 8.91 13.04
C LEU A 102 -7.79 7.43 12.65
N LEU A 103 -8.89 6.67 12.79
CA LEU A 103 -9.02 5.30 12.32
C LEU A 103 -10.00 5.28 11.12
N PRO A 104 -9.51 5.41 9.87
CA PRO A 104 -10.36 5.73 8.73
C PRO A 104 -11.02 4.49 8.08
N TYR A 105 -11.91 3.80 8.79
CA TYR A 105 -12.65 2.64 8.25
C TYR A 105 -13.81 3.08 7.31
N LEU A 106 -13.45 3.62 6.13
CA LEU A 106 -14.35 4.16 5.10
C LEU A 106 -14.63 3.21 3.93
#